data_AF-A0A973FTF6-F1
#
_entry.id   AF-A0A973FTF6-F1
#
_cell.length_a   1.000
_cell.length_b   1.000
_cell.length_c   1.000
_cell.angle_alpha   90.00
_cell.angle_beta   90.00
_cell.angle_gamma   90.00
#
_symmetry.space_group_name_H-M   'P 1'
#
loop_
_entity.id
_entity.type
_entity.pdbx_description
1 polymer ?
#
loop_
_entity_poly.entity_id
_entity_poly.type
_entity_poly.pdbx_seq_one_letter_code
_entity_poly.pdbx_strand_id
1 'polypeptide(L)'
;MALMADSTPSQVSSSSAQLQTSLRMRLVRWLVLPSARISELDQRRQAILLSGFLLGLITLGTLIEILTVAVIEWENYTGYRQTFLSVSGLLVVYFISRTHRVQLAAVLAVVVGVIGAFFSGLMQPRGIITGMLDYLIVPLWLGSLYIDVRRLSLLIAATIVGLLMIPLLLTGVSINTILVGPFSFLVMTSLLLLLLTHYRNQLEQDRRVELDTLLVQVQQSNSELSHAYDSTIEAWSRMLDLRDKETEGHSRRVTELTLRLAQGFGFSAEELVHIRRGALLHDIGKMGVPDRILLKDGPLAEEEWAIMRMHPVYAYTMLEPIGYLRPALAIPYCHHEKWDG
;
A
#
# COMPACT_ATOMS: atom_id res chain seq x y z
N MET A 1 61.66 11.59 -28.63
CA MET A 1 61.53 10.57 -27.59
C MET A 1 60.89 11.23 -26.38
N ALA A 2 59.62 10.90 -26.10
CA ALA A 2 58.87 11.20 -24.85
C ALA A 2 58.65 12.70 -24.50
N LEU A 3 57.57 13.20 -23.87
CA LEU A 3 56.21 12.78 -23.50
C LEU A 3 55.63 13.96 -22.66
N MET A 4 54.29 14.04 -22.54
CA MET A 4 53.49 14.80 -21.53
C MET A 4 53.33 16.32 -21.71
N ALA A 5 52.16 16.94 -21.49
CA ALA A 5 50.77 16.52 -21.22
C ALA A 5 49.92 17.80 -21.46
N ASP A 6 48.97 17.80 -22.39
CA ASP A 6 47.54 17.54 -22.18
C ASP A 6 46.88 18.42 -21.09
N SER A 7 46.41 19.61 -21.51
CA SER A 7 45.46 20.42 -20.75
C SER A 7 44.05 20.15 -21.26
N THR A 8 43.36 19.25 -20.56
CA THR A 8 41.98 18.84 -20.83
C THR A 8 40.96 19.96 -20.54
N PRO A 9 40.05 20.30 -21.48
CA PRO A 9 38.82 21.00 -21.17
C PRO A 9 37.67 19.97 -21.09
N SER A 10 37.50 19.27 -19.96
CA SER A 10 36.40 18.27 -19.86
C SER A 10 35.75 18.07 -18.49
N GLN A 11 36.13 18.81 -17.44
CA GLN A 11 35.52 18.62 -16.11
C GLN A 11 34.39 19.59 -15.74
N VAL A 12 34.17 20.67 -16.50
CA VAL A 12 33.10 21.64 -16.21
C VAL A 12 31.76 21.25 -16.89
N SER A 13 31.81 20.48 -17.98
CA SER A 13 30.61 20.04 -18.71
C SER A 13 29.91 18.83 -18.07
N SER A 14 30.62 17.98 -17.34
CA SER A 14 30.06 16.75 -16.73
C SER A 14 29.26 17.03 -15.44
N SER A 15 29.72 17.98 -14.61
CA SER A 15 29.05 18.38 -13.36
C SER A 15 27.71 19.07 -13.62
N SER A 16 27.66 19.99 -14.59
CA SER A 16 26.43 20.69 -14.98
C SER A 16 25.41 19.75 -15.62
N ALA A 17 25.85 18.80 -16.45
CA ALA A 17 24.98 17.77 -17.02
C ALA A 17 24.44 16.81 -15.95
N GLN A 18 25.25 16.36 -15.00
CA GLN A 18 24.80 15.52 -13.88
C GLN A 18 23.84 16.24 -12.93
N LEU A 19 24.11 17.52 -12.61
CA LEU A 19 23.20 18.38 -11.85
C LEU A 19 21.87 18.59 -12.58
N GLN A 20 21.89 18.90 -13.87
CA GLN A 20 20.68 19.04 -14.68
C GLN A 20 19.88 17.74 -14.76
N THR A 21 20.56 16.58 -14.85
CA THR A 21 19.89 15.27 -14.88
C THR A 21 19.24 14.94 -13.53
N SER A 22 19.91 15.28 -12.41
CA SER A 22 19.37 15.12 -11.05
C SER A 22 18.20 16.05 -10.77
N LEU A 23 18.26 17.30 -11.24
CA LEU A 23 17.20 18.30 -11.09
C LEU A 23 16.00 17.93 -11.96
N ARG A 24 16.20 17.54 -13.22
CA ARG A 24 15.13 17.03 -14.08
C ARG A 24 14.43 15.82 -13.46
N MET A 25 15.19 14.85 -12.94
CA MET A 25 14.59 13.69 -12.27
C MET A 25 13.83 14.07 -10.99
N ARG A 26 14.34 15.02 -10.19
CA ARG A 26 13.64 15.54 -9.01
C ARG A 26 12.35 16.27 -9.37
N LEU A 27 12.37 17.06 -10.43
CA LEU A 27 11.24 17.87 -10.89
C LEU A 27 10.16 16.99 -11.53
N VAL A 28 10.55 16.00 -12.34
CA VAL A 28 9.62 14.99 -12.90
C VAL A 28 9.01 14.14 -11.78
N ARG A 29 9.82 13.68 -10.80
CA ARG A 29 9.29 12.99 -9.62
C ARG A 29 8.32 13.88 -8.85
N TRP A 30 8.65 15.14 -8.64
CA TRP A 30 7.79 16.07 -7.93
C TRP A 30 6.49 16.35 -8.70
N LEU A 31 6.52 16.43 -10.03
CA LEU A 31 5.30 16.67 -10.82
C LEU A 31 4.29 15.51 -10.75
N VAL A 32 4.78 14.27 -10.63
CA VAL A 32 3.93 13.08 -10.69
C VAL A 32 3.61 12.50 -9.32
N LEU A 33 4.54 12.60 -8.36
CA LEU A 33 4.36 11.95 -7.06
C LEU A 33 3.51 12.80 -6.10
N PRO A 34 2.52 12.19 -5.44
CA PRO A 34 1.74 12.84 -4.39
C PRO A 34 2.57 13.02 -3.12
N SER A 35 2.04 13.81 -2.18
CA SER A 35 2.66 14.07 -0.90
C SER A 35 3.03 12.78 -0.17
N ALA A 36 4.20 12.78 0.49
CA ALA A 36 4.63 11.69 1.37
C ALA A 36 3.67 11.49 2.58
N ARG A 37 2.75 12.42 2.83
CA ARG A 37 1.73 12.32 3.88
C ARG A 37 0.60 11.34 3.54
N ILE A 38 0.50 10.84 2.30
CA ILE A 38 -0.45 9.79 1.92
C ILE A 38 0.18 8.43 2.22
N SER A 39 -0.20 7.83 3.35
CA SER A 39 0.29 6.52 3.79
C SER A 39 -0.44 5.35 3.11
N GLU A 40 -1.73 5.52 2.80
CA GLU A 40 -2.56 4.47 2.19
C GLU A 40 -2.20 4.28 0.71
N LEU A 41 -1.84 3.04 0.33
CA LEU A 41 -1.37 2.70 -1.01
C LEU A 41 -2.41 2.99 -2.09
N ASP A 42 -3.68 2.70 -1.82
CA ASP A 42 -4.76 2.91 -2.79
C ASP A 42 -5.04 4.39 -3.01
N GLN A 43 -5.10 5.20 -1.95
CA GLN A 43 -5.20 6.66 -2.09
C GLN A 43 -4.00 7.22 -2.86
N ARG A 44 -2.81 6.68 -2.64
CA ARG A 44 -1.59 7.12 -3.33
C ARG A 44 -1.63 6.78 -4.82
N ARG A 45 -2.14 5.61 -5.20
CA ARG A 45 -2.37 5.22 -6.61
C ARG A 45 -3.40 6.13 -7.27
N GLN A 46 -4.53 6.37 -6.60
CA GLN A 46 -5.55 7.29 -7.11
C GLN A 46 -5.01 8.71 -7.27
N ALA A 47 -4.20 9.19 -6.32
CA ALA A 47 -3.56 10.50 -6.41
C ALA A 47 -2.62 10.61 -7.62
N ILE A 48 -1.80 9.59 -7.88
CA ILE A 48 -0.90 9.55 -9.04
C ILE A 48 -1.69 9.58 -10.35
N LEU A 49 -2.73 8.77 -10.47
CA LEU A 49 -3.56 8.69 -11.68
C LEU A 49 -4.29 10.01 -11.93
N LEU A 50 -4.94 10.57 -10.90
CA LEU A 50 -5.67 11.82 -11.02
C LEU A 50 -4.75 13.01 -11.30
N SER A 51 -3.62 13.13 -10.59
CA SER A 51 -2.68 14.23 -10.80
C SER A 51 -1.98 14.13 -12.16
N GLY A 52 -1.61 12.93 -12.60
CA GLY A 52 -1.07 12.70 -13.95
C GLY A 52 -2.08 13.03 -15.04
N PHE A 53 -3.34 12.63 -14.87
CA PHE A 53 -4.42 12.97 -15.82
C PHE A 53 -4.64 14.47 -15.89
N LEU A 54 -4.78 15.15 -14.75
CA LEU A 54 -4.98 16.61 -14.69
C LEU A 54 -3.81 17.36 -15.32
N LEU A 55 -2.57 16.92 -15.05
CA LEU A 55 -1.38 17.50 -15.66
C LEU A 55 -1.41 17.33 -17.18
N GLY A 56 -1.76 16.14 -17.69
CA GLY A 56 -1.91 15.87 -19.11
C GLY A 56 -3.03 16.70 -19.76
N LEU A 57 -4.15 16.88 -19.08
CA LEU A 57 -5.28 17.70 -19.55
C LEU A 57 -4.87 19.18 -19.66
N ILE A 58 -4.18 19.70 -18.63
CA ILE A 58 -3.68 21.07 -18.62
C ILE A 58 -2.66 21.27 -19.73
N THR A 59 -1.66 20.40 -19.86
CA THR A 59 -0.61 20.54 -20.88
C THR A 59 -1.18 20.45 -22.29
N LEU A 60 -2.00 19.44 -22.57
CA LEU A 60 -2.63 19.28 -23.88
C LEU A 60 -3.56 20.47 -24.20
N GLY A 61 -4.37 20.91 -23.23
CA GLY A 61 -5.24 22.07 -23.38
C GLY A 61 -4.47 23.35 -23.72
N THR A 62 -3.37 23.62 -22.99
CA THR A 62 -2.50 24.78 -23.30
C THR A 62 -1.79 24.67 -24.64
N LEU A 63 -1.40 23.46 -25.05
CA LEU A 63 -0.75 23.24 -26.35
C LEU A 63 -1.73 23.49 -27.51
N ILE A 64 -2.95 22.96 -27.40
CA ILE A 64 -4.02 23.19 -28.38
C ILE A 64 -4.27 24.69 -28.51
N GLU A 65 -4.38 25.40 -27.37
CA GLU A 65 -4.56 26.86 -27.36
C GLU A 65 -3.46 27.61 -28.12
N ILE A 66 -2.19 27.28 -27.85
CA ILE A 66 -1.03 27.91 -28.51
C ILE A 66 -1.09 27.66 -30.03
N LEU A 67 -1.42 26.44 -30.44
CA LEU A 67 -1.56 26.09 -31.86
C LEU A 67 -2.72 26.85 -32.51
N THR A 68 -3.87 26.95 -31.84
CA THR A 68 -5.03 27.70 -32.34
C THR A 68 -4.70 29.18 -32.53
N VAL A 69 -4.02 29.80 -31.57
CA VAL A 69 -3.53 31.18 -31.65
C VAL A 69 -2.56 31.38 -32.81
N ALA A 70 -1.64 30.42 -33.01
CA ALA A 70 -0.67 30.48 -34.11
C ALA A 70 -1.33 30.41 -35.50
N VAL A 71 -2.51 29.79 -35.61
CA VAL A 71 -3.27 29.64 -36.86
C VAL A 71 -4.21 30.82 -37.12
N ILE A 72 -4.85 31.37 -36.08
CA ILE A 72 -5.92 32.40 -36.21
C ILE A 72 -5.39 33.85 -36.20
N GLU A 73 -4.09 34.03 -35.94
CA GLU A 73 -3.43 35.31 -35.64
C GLU A 73 -3.93 35.95 -34.32
N TRP A 74 -3.00 36.45 -33.51
CA TRP A 74 -3.25 36.90 -32.13
C TRP A 74 -4.33 37.99 -32.01
N GLU A 75 -4.38 38.92 -32.96
CA GLU A 75 -5.29 40.08 -32.92
C GLU A 75 -6.77 39.68 -33.03
N ASN A 76 -7.07 38.52 -33.61
CA ASN A 76 -8.44 38.05 -33.80
C ASN A 76 -8.88 37.05 -32.71
N TYR A 77 -7.98 36.65 -31.81
CA TYR A 77 -8.25 35.58 -30.85
C TYR A 77 -8.67 36.10 -29.46
N THR A 78 -9.91 35.80 -29.06
CA THR A 78 -10.50 36.27 -27.79
C THR A 78 -10.64 35.18 -26.71
N GLY A 79 -10.31 33.92 -27.03
CA GLY A 79 -10.51 32.77 -26.14
C GLY A 79 -9.53 32.64 -24.96
N TYR A 80 -8.39 33.35 -25.00
CA TYR A 80 -7.27 33.15 -24.06
C TYR A 80 -7.66 33.36 -22.59
N ARG A 81 -8.60 34.25 -22.30
CA ARG A 81 -9.07 34.54 -20.92
C ARG A 81 -9.72 33.32 -20.28
N GLN A 82 -10.47 32.56 -21.08
CA GLN A 82 -11.18 31.40 -20.59
C GLN A 82 -10.23 30.21 -20.38
N THR A 83 -9.31 30.01 -21.31
CA THR A 83 -8.28 28.99 -21.17
C THR A 83 -7.44 29.27 -19.93
N PHE A 84 -7.08 30.53 -19.68
CA PHE A 84 -6.38 30.93 -18.45
C PHE A 84 -7.17 30.62 -17.18
N LEU A 85 -8.47 30.94 -17.13
CA LEU A 85 -9.32 30.64 -15.97
C LEU A 85 -9.47 29.13 -15.73
N SER A 86 -9.70 28.36 -16.80
CA SER A 86 -9.90 26.90 -16.72
C SER A 86 -8.61 26.19 -16.28
N VAL A 87 -7.46 26.60 -16.83
CA VAL A 87 -6.15 26.11 -16.42
C VAL A 87 -5.86 26.46 -14.96
N SER A 88 -6.15 27.69 -14.54
CA SER A 88 -5.96 28.12 -13.15
C SER A 88 -6.79 27.29 -12.18
N GLY A 89 -8.07 27.04 -12.51
CA GLY A 89 -8.94 26.17 -11.72
C GLY A 89 -8.41 24.73 -11.63
N LEU A 90 -8.03 24.14 -12.78
CA LEU A 90 -7.49 22.78 -12.82
C LEU A 90 -6.14 22.65 -12.11
N LEU A 91 -5.31 23.71 -12.10
CA LEU A 91 -4.06 23.75 -11.35
C LEU A 91 -4.31 23.69 -9.83
N VAL A 92 -5.30 24.42 -9.32
CA VAL A 92 -5.72 24.32 -7.91
C VAL A 92 -6.14 22.88 -7.60
N VAL A 93 -6.96 22.27 -8.45
CA VAL A 93 -7.39 20.88 -8.29
C VAL A 93 -6.21 19.90 -8.35
N TYR A 94 -5.25 20.13 -9.24
CA TYR A 94 -4.02 19.35 -9.34
C TYR A 94 -3.19 19.41 -8.06
N PHE A 95 -3.07 20.57 -7.41
CA PHE A 95 -2.37 20.65 -6.12
C PHE A 95 -3.13 19.91 -5.01
N ILE A 96 -4.47 19.99 -4.99
CA ILE A 96 -5.29 19.26 -4.02
C ILE A 96 -5.20 17.75 -4.23
N SER A 97 -5.17 17.27 -5.48
CA SER A 97 -5.11 15.83 -5.80
C SER A 97 -3.83 15.17 -5.30
N ARG A 98 -2.79 15.94 -5.03
CA ARG A 98 -1.52 15.48 -4.46
C ARG A 98 -1.51 15.44 -2.93
N THR A 99 -2.64 15.72 -2.28
CA THR A 99 -2.82 15.65 -0.83
C THR A 99 -3.68 14.45 -0.43
N HIS A 100 -3.89 14.22 0.87
CA HIS A 100 -4.82 13.20 1.39
C HIS A 100 -6.28 13.41 0.96
N ARG A 101 -6.60 14.52 0.26
CA ARG A 101 -7.95 14.89 -0.17
C ARG A 101 -8.20 14.56 -1.66
N VAL A 102 -7.75 13.39 -2.12
CA VAL A 102 -7.86 12.97 -3.53
C VAL A 102 -9.32 12.94 -4.00
N GLN A 103 -10.23 12.42 -3.17
CA GLN A 103 -11.66 12.37 -3.51
C GLN A 103 -12.28 13.77 -3.65
N LEU A 104 -11.87 14.72 -2.81
CA LEU A 104 -12.29 16.11 -2.94
C LEU A 104 -11.75 16.71 -4.24
N ALA A 105 -10.50 16.43 -4.58
CA ALA A 105 -9.92 16.88 -5.85
C ALA A 105 -10.69 16.30 -7.06
N ALA A 106 -11.10 15.03 -7.02
CA ALA A 106 -11.90 14.44 -8.08
C ALA A 106 -13.26 15.15 -8.24
N VAL A 107 -13.96 15.43 -7.14
CA VAL A 107 -15.22 16.19 -7.16
C VAL A 107 -14.99 17.60 -7.71
N LEU A 108 -13.96 18.30 -7.24
CA LEU A 108 -13.63 19.65 -7.72
C LEU A 108 -13.22 19.64 -9.20
N ALA A 109 -12.54 18.59 -9.68
CA ALA A 109 -12.23 18.43 -11.10
C ALA A 109 -13.51 18.38 -11.94
N VAL A 110 -14.52 17.63 -11.48
CA VAL A 110 -15.83 17.58 -12.14
C VAL A 110 -16.46 18.96 -12.15
N VAL A 111 -16.54 19.61 -10.99
CA VAL A 111 -17.19 20.93 -10.84
C VAL A 111 -16.52 21.99 -11.70
N VAL A 112 -15.19 22.11 -11.62
CA VAL A 112 -14.40 23.06 -12.42
C VAL A 112 -14.53 22.77 -13.90
N GLY A 113 -14.52 21.50 -14.30
CA GLY A 113 -14.70 21.09 -15.70
C GLY A 113 -16.09 21.44 -16.23
N VAL A 114 -17.16 21.17 -15.47
CA VAL A 114 -18.55 21.49 -15.82
C VAL A 114 -18.74 23.00 -15.94
N ILE A 115 -18.25 23.77 -14.96
CA ILE A 115 -18.31 25.24 -14.99
C ILE A 115 -17.54 25.79 -16.20
N GLY A 116 -16.32 25.29 -16.44
CA GLY A 116 -15.50 25.70 -17.58
C GLY A 116 -16.18 25.45 -18.92
N ALA A 117 -16.74 24.25 -19.11
CA ALA A 117 -17.49 23.90 -20.32
C ALA A 117 -18.75 24.77 -20.49
N PHE A 118 -19.48 25.02 -19.41
CA PHE A 118 -20.67 25.89 -19.41
C PHE A 118 -20.35 27.31 -19.89
N PHE A 119 -19.36 27.97 -19.26
CA PHE A 119 -18.96 29.33 -19.66
C PHE A 119 -18.38 29.37 -21.08
N SER A 120 -17.81 28.27 -21.58
CA SER A 120 -17.31 28.16 -22.97
C SER A 120 -18.45 28.23 -23.96
N GLY A 121 -19.50 27.47 -23.68
CA GLY A 121 -20.72 27.50 -24.49
C GLY A 121 -21.34 28.89 -24.56
N LEU A 122 -21.27 29.69 -23.48
CA LEU A 122 -21.86 31.04 -23.46
C LEU A 122 -21.17 32.03 -24.42
N MET A 123 -19.90 31.81 -24.73
CA MET A 123 -19.07 32.74 -25.51
C MET A 123 -19.00 32.37 -27.00
N GLN A 124 -19.58 31.24 -27.41
CA GLN A 124 -19.51 30.73 -28.78
C GLN A 124 -20.69 31.21 -29.66
N PRO A 125 -20.49 31.32 -30.98
CA PRO A 125 -21.58 31.57 -31.93
C PRO A 125 -22.69 30.52 -31.81
N ARG A 126 -23.95 30.93 -32.02
CA ARG A 126 -25.17 30.14 -31.76
C ARG A 126 -25.17 28.70 -32.30
N GLY A 127 -24.49 28.42 -33.41
CA GLY A 127 -24.42 27.09 -34.02
C GLY A 127 -23.42 26.11 -33.37
N ILE A 128 -22.49 26.60 -32.55
CA ILE A 128 -21.41 25.80 -31.93
C ILE A 128 -21.77 25.40 -30.48
N ILE A 129 -22.68 26.15 -29.85
CA ILE A 129 -23.08 25.98 -28.44
C ILE A 129 -23.58 24.55 -28.17
N THR A 130 -24.36 23.98 -29.07
CA THR A 130 -25.02 22.68 -28.86
C THR A 130 -24.03 21.53 -28.75
N GLY A 131 -23.06 21.44 -29.68
CA GLY A 131 -22.03 20.40 -29.65
C GLY A 131 -21.05 20.57 -28.48
N MET A 132 -20.88 21.79 -27.97
CA MET A 132 -20.02 22.02 -26.80
C MET A 132 -20.64 21.55 -25.48
N LEU A 133 -21.96 21.57 -25.37
CA LEU A 133 -22.66 21.10 -24.17
C LEU A 133 -22.56 19.58 -24.00
N ASP A 134 -22.33 18.82 -25.08
CA ASP A 134 -22.06 17.39 -25.02
C ASP A 134 -20.77 17.07 -24.24
N TYR A 135 -19.81 18.02 -24.19
CA TYR A 135 -18.58 17.85 -23.41
C TYR A 135 -18.77 17.97 -21.89
N LEU A 136 -19.96 18.37 -21.41
CA LEU A 136 -20.28 18.37 -19.97
C LEU A 136 -20.22 16.96 -19.35
N ILE A 137 -20.24 15.92 -20.17
CA ILE A 137 -20.08 14.54 -19.69
C ILE A 137 -18.63 14.19 -19.34
N VAL A 138 -17.63 14.77 -20.00
CA VAL A 138 -16.21 14.37 -19.83
C VAL A 138 -15.74 14.49 -18.38
N PRO A 139 -16.06 15.57 -17.64
CA PRO A 139 -15.74 15.66 -16.22
C PRO A 139 -16.49 14.61 -15.38
N LEU A 140 -17.72 14.23 -15.75
CA LEU A 140 -18.49 13.17 -15.07
C LEU A 140 -17.89 11.78 -15.31
N TRP A 141 -17.40 11.48 -16.52
CA TRP A 141 -16.63 10.25 -16.79
C TRP A 141 -15.41 10.16 -15.89
N LEU A 142 -14.64 11.25 -15.80
CA LEU A 142 -13.49 11.30 -14.91
C LEU A 142 -13.89 11.08 -13.45
N GLY A 143 -14.92 11.80 -12.98
CA GLY A 143 -15.44 11.67 -11.63
C GLY A 143 -15.82 10.23 -11.28
N SER A 144 -16.50 9.54 -12.21
CA SER A 144 -16.98 8.17 -12.04
C SER A 144 -15.89 7.15 -11.68
N LEU A 145 -14.63 7.43 -12.04
CA LEU A 145 -13.46 6.60 -11.73
C LEU A 145 -12.97 6.76 -10.29
N TYR A 146 -13.37 7.81 -9.57
CA TYR A 146 -12.83 8.15 -8.24
C TYR A 146 -13.89 8.35 -7.17
N ILE A 147 -15.15 8.54 -7.55
CA ILE A 147 -16.25 8.82 -6.61
C ILE A 147 -17.26 7.68 -6.59
N ASP A 148 -17.97 7.55 -5.47
CA ASP A 148 -19.02 6.55 -5.30
C ASP A 148 -20.32 6.94 -6.03
N VAL A 149 -21.24 5.98 -6.14
CA VAL A 149 -22.49 6.15 -6.89
C VAL A 149 -23.35 7.29 -6.35
N ARG A 150 -23.32 7.56 -5.04
CA ARG A 150 -24.14 8.63 -4.42
C ARG A 150 -23.61 10.01 -4.77
N ARG A 151 -22.28 10.21 -4.71
CA ARG A 151 -21.68 11.49 -5.11
C ARG A 151 -21.80 11.72 -6.61
N LEU A 152 -21.63 10.68 -7.42
CA LEU A 152 -21.81 10.76 -8.87
C LEU A 152 -23.25 11.14 -9.23
N SER A 153 -24.26 10.54 -8.59
CA SER A 153 -25.67 10.85 -8.88
C SER A 153 -26.03 12.30 -8.56
N LEU A 154 -25.48 12.85 -7.46
CA LEU A 154 -25.65 14.27 -7.11
C LEU A 154 -25.01 15.20 -8.15
N LEU A 155 -23.81 14.88 -8.63
CA LEU A 155 -23.13 15.67 -9.66
C LEU A 155 -23.87 15.60 -11.00
N ILE A 156 -24.34 14.41 -11.40
CA ILE A 156 -25.18 14.23 -12.59
C ILE A 156 -26.46 15.09 -12.47
N ALA A 157 -27.15 15.03 -11.33
CA ALA A 157 -28.37 15.81 -11.11
C ALA A 157 -28.09 17.33 -11.21
N ALA A 158 -27.00 17.80 -10.60
CA ALA A 158 -26.58 19.20 -10.69
C ALA A 158 -26.28 19.62 -12.15
N THR A 159 -25.61 18.76 -12.93
CA THR A 159 -25.32 19.03 -14.34
C THR A 159 -26.58 19.05 -15.19
N ILE A 160 -27.54 18.13 -14.95
CA ILE A 160 -28.84 18.13 -15.65
C ILE A 160 -29.61 19.41 -15.35
N VAL A 161 -29.70 19.82 -14.08
CA VAL A 161 -30.37 21.08 -13.70
C VAL A 161 -29.69 22.26 -14.37
N GLY A 162 -28.36 22.35 -14.32
CA GLY A 162 -27.59 23.42 -14.97
C GLY A 162 -27.86 23.49 -16.48
N LEU A 163 -27.91 22.34 -17.15
CA LEU A 163 -28.20 22.24 -18.58
C LEU A 163 -29.62 22.72 -18.92
N LEU A 164 -30.62 22.32 -18.13
CA LEU A 164 -32.02 22.71 -18.34
C LEU A 164 -32.29 24.21 -18.08
N MET A 165 -31.43 24.88 -17.31
CA MET A 165 -31.54 26.32 -17.07
C MET A 165 -31.02 27.18 -18.24
N ILE A 166 -30.26 26.60 -19.19
CA ILE A 166 -29.63 27.36 -20.29
C ILE A 166 -30.63 28.16 -21.14
N PRO A 167 -31.78 27.61 -21.59
CA PRO A 167 -32.75 28.36 -22.40
C PRO A 167 -33.36 29.56 -21.67
N LEU A 168 -33.38 29.54 -20.33
CA LEU A 168 -33.86 30.67 -19.53
C LEU A 168 -32.80 31.77 -19.42
N LEU A 169 -31.52 31.40 -19.43
CA LEU A 169 -30.39 32.31 -19.27
C LEU A 169 -29.96 32.93 -20.61
N LEU A 170 -30.19 32.25 -21.74
CA LEU A 170 -29.72 32.68 -23.05
C LEU A 170 -30.85 32.90 -24.05
N THR A 171 -30.98 34.15 -24.49
CA THR A 171 -31.93 34.53 -25.53
C THR A 171 -31.60 33.83 -26.86
N GLY A 172 -32.58 33.15 -27.45
CA GLY A 172 -32.46 32.51 -28.76
C GLY A 172 -32.01 31.04 -28.73
N VAL A 173 -31.83 30.45 -27.54
CA VAL A 173 -31.67 28.99 -27.40
C VAL A 173 -33.04 28.37 -27.16
N SER A 174 -33.48 27.46 -28.03
CA SER A 174 -34.77 26.78 -27.84
C SER A 174 -34.63 25.60 -26.87
N ILE A 175 -35.67 25.35 -26.08
CA ILE A 175 -35.71 24.18 -25.19
C ILE A 175 -35.59 22.87 -25.96
N ASN A 176 -36.16 22.80 -27.17
CA ASN A 176 -36.09 21.61 -28.03
C ASN A 176 -34.66 21.27 -28.44
N THR A 177 -33.83 22.29 -28.68
CA THR A 177 -32.41 22.11 -29.01
C THR A 177 -31.62 21.50 -27.85
N ILE A 178 -31.95 21.88 -26.61
CA ILE A 178 -31.33 21.29 -25.42
C ILE A 178 -31.83 19.86 -25.20
N LEU A 179 -33.14 19.62 -25.34
CA LEU A 179 -33.76 18.33 -25.09
C LEU A 179 -33.32 17.23 -26.08
N VAL A 180 -33.29 17.53 -27.38
CA VAL A 180 -33.03 16.53 -28.43
C VAL A 180 -31.54 16.22 -28.59
N GLY A 181 -30.63 17.09 -28.13
CA GLY A 181 -29.17 16.87 -28.20
C GLY A 181 -28.53 16.70 -26.82
N PRO A 182 -28.04 17.78 -26.18
CA PRO A 182 -27.22 17.67 -24.97
C PRO A 182 -27.90 16.93 -23.81
N PHE A 183 -29.19 17.12 -23.60
CA PHE A 183 -29.91 16.47 -22.50
C PHE A 183 -30.09 14.97 -22.75
N SER A 184 -30.54 14.57 -23.94
CA SER A 184 -30.71 13.16 -24.28
C SER A 184 -29.38 12.41 -24.21
N PHE A 185 -28.29 13.01 -24.69
CA PHE A 185 -26.94 12.47 -24.61
C PHE A 185 -26.44 12.37 -23.16
N LEU A 186 -26.59 13.43 -22.36
CA LEU A 186 -26.23 13.45 -20.94
C LEU A 186 -26.99 12.38 -20.16
N VAL A 187 -28.29 12.22 -20.38
CA VAL A 187 -29.11 11.21 -19.69
C VAL A 187 -28.66 9.80 -20.08
N MET A 188 -28.50 9.51 -21.37
CA MET A 188 -28.07 8.19 -21.86
C MET A 188 -26.71 7.79 -21.28
N THR A 189 -25.74 8.69 -21.33
CA THR A 189 -24.39 8.44 -20.81
C THR A 189 -24.34 8.41 -19.28
N SER A 190 -25.16 9.21 -18.59
CA SER A 190 -25.29 9.18 -17.13
C SER A 190 -25.84 7.85 -16.62
N LEU A 191 -26.81 7.25 -17.30
CA LEU A 191 -27.31 5.91 -16.98
C LEU A 191 -26.19 4.87 -17.10
N LEU A 192 -25.39 4.93 -18.17
CA LEU A 192 -24.22 4.07 -18.34
C LEU A 192 -23.18 4.28 -17.23
N LEU A 193 -22.87 5.53 -16.88
CA LEU A 193 -21.92 5.85 -15.82
C LEU A 193 -22.40 5.35 -14.45
N LEU A 194 -23.68 5.51 -14.13
CA LEU A 194 -24.25 4.99 -12.89
C LEU A 194 -24.16 3.46 -12.84
N LEU A 195 -24.45 2.78 -13.94
CA LEU A 195 -24.33 1.32 -14.05
C LEU A 195 -22.88 0.86 -13.84
N LEU A 196 -21.93 1.48 -14.56
CA LEU A 196 -20.50 1.16 -14.47
C LEU A 196 -19.96 1.42 -13.06
N THR A 197 -20.27 2.57 -12.46
CA THR A 197 -19.85 2.91 -11.10
C THR A 197 -20.51 2.01 -10.07
N HIS A 198 -21.77 1.59 -10.27
CA HIS A 198 -22.44 0.62 -9.40
C HIS A 198 -21.73 -0.73 -9.40
N TYR A 199 -21.46 -1.30 -10.58
CA TYR A 199 -20.72 -2.56 -10.70
C TYR A 199 -19.29 -2.45 -10.18
N ARG A 200 -18.60 -1.34 -10.44
CA ARG A 200 -17.25 -1.10 -9.88
C ARG A 200 -17.30 -1.12 -8.34
N ASN A 201 -18.26 -0.43 -7.74
CA ASN A 201 -18.39 -0.38 -6.28
C ASN A 201 -18.73 -1.75 -5.69
N GLN A 202 -19.58 -2.54 -6.34
CA GLN A 202 -19.85 -3.93 -5.92
C GLN A 202 -18.60 -4.79 -5.98
N LEU A 203 -17.87 -4.76 -7.11
CA LEU A 203 -16.64 -5.52 -7.27
C LEU A 203 -15.54 -5.11 -6.26
N GLU A 204 -15.50 -3.83 -5.88
CA GLU A 204 -14.61 -3.35 -4.81
C GLU A 204 -15.04 -3.85 -3.42
N GLN A 205 -16.35 -3.94 -3.17
CA GLN A 205 -16.87 -4.50 -1.92
C GLN A 205 -16.61 -6.00 -1.81
N ASP A 206 -16.89 -6.77 -2.86
CA ASP A 206 -16.66 -8.21 -2.89
C ASP A 206 -15.18 -8.55 -2.66
N ARG A 207 -14.27 -7.81 -3.32
CA ARG A 207 -12.83 -7.97 -3.11
C ARG A 207 -12.39 -7.66 -1.68
N ARG A 208 -12.99 -6.67 -1.02
CA ARG A 208 -12.67 -6.36 0.39
C ARG A 208 -13.10 -7.50 1.31
N VAL A 209 -14.31 -8.02 1.11
CA VAL A 209 -14.83 -9.16 1.89
C VAL A 209 -13.97 -10.41 1.69
N GLU A 210 -13.56 -10.70 0.45
CA GLU A 210 -12.67 -11.81 0.13
C GLU A 210 -11.30 -11.66 0.83
N LEU A 211 -10.69 -10.47 0.74
CA LEU A 211 -9.41 -10.19 1.40
C LEU A 211 -9.49 -10.34 2.93
N ASP A 212 -10.55 -9.81 3.55
CA ASP A 212 -10.75 -9.95 5.00
C ASP A 212 -10.92 -11.42 5.40
N THR A 213 -11.66 -12.20 4.59
CA THR A 213 -11.84 -13.63 4.81
C THR A 213 -10.51 -14.40 4.71
N LEU A 214 -9.71 -14.10 3.70
CA LEU A 214 -8.38 -14.70 3.51
C LEU A 214 -7.43 -14.35 4.65
N LEU A 215 -7.46 -13.11 5.15
CA LEU A 215 -6.64 -12.69 6.29
C LEU A 215 -6.99 -13.49 7.55
N VAL A 216 -8.28 -13.65 7.85
CA VAL A 216 -8.74 -14.47 8.97
C VAL A 216 -8.29 -15.92 8.80
N GLN A 217 -8.41 -16.50 7.61
CA GLN A 217 -7.99 -17.86 7.33
C GLN A 217 -6.48 -18.07 7.52
N VAL A 218 -5.65 -17.12 7.06
CA VAL A 218 -4.19 -17.15 7.26
C VAL A 218 -3.83 -17.04 8.75
N GLN A 219 -4.49 -16.15 9.49
CA GLN A 219 -4.28 -16.01 10.93
C GLN A 219 -4.64 -17.30 11.68
N GLN A 220 -5.79 -17.89 11.35
CA GLN A 220 -6.23 -19.15 11.94
C GLN A 220 -5.24 -20.29 11.64
N SER A 221 -4.81 -20.44 10.38
CA SER A 221 -3.85 -21.48 10.00
C SER A 221 -2.50 -21.32 10.72
N ASN A 222 -2.02 -20.09 10.88
CA ASN A 222 -0.81 -19.81 11.64
C ASN A 222 -0.96 -20.17 13.13
N SER A 223 -2.13 -19.89 13.73
CA SER A 223 -2.42 -20.26 15.11
C SER A 223 -2.49 -21.77 15.29
N GLU A 224 -3.16 -22.49 14.39
CA GLU A 224 -3.23 -23.95 14.38
C GLU A 224 -1.83 -24.58 14.25
N LEU A 225 -1.00 -24.04 13.36
CA LEU A 225 0.38 -24.50 13.18
C LEU A 225 1.24 -24.26 14.44
N SER A 226 1.11 -23.09 15.07
CA SER A 226 1.79 -22.77 16.33
C SER A 226 1.40 -23.75 17.45
N HIS A 227 0.09 -24.04 17.59
CA HIS A 227 -0.40 -25.01 18.57
C HIS A 227 0.08 -26.45 18.28
N ALA A 228 0.12 -26.85 17.01
CA ALA A 228 0.63 -28.15 16.62
C ALA A 228 2.13 -28.30 16.95
N TYR A 229 2.93 -27.24 16.73
CA TYR A 229 4.33 -27.24 17.14
C TYR A 229 4.50 -27.32 18.65
N ASP A 230 3.77 -26.52 19.43
CA ASP A 230 3.86 -26.58 20.90
C ASP A 230 3.45 -27.95 21.45
N SER A 231 2.41 -28.57 20.87
CA SER A 231 1.98 -29.93 21.24
C SER A 231 3.05 -30.99 20.91
N THR A 232 3.76 -30.80 19.80
CA THR A 232 4.86 -31.69 19.38
C THR A 232 6.06 -31.56 20.33
N ILE A 233 6.42 -30.33 20.73
CA ILE A 233 7.49 -30.06 21.70
C ILE A 233 7.17 -30.71 23.05
N GLU A 234 5.94 -30.58 23.53
CA GLU A 234 5.50 -31.25 24.76
C GLU A 234 5.56 -32.78 24.64
N ALA A 235 5.22 -33.34 23.47
CA ALA A 235 5.35 -34.77 23.23
C ALA A 235 6.83 -35.22 23.27
N TRP A 236 7.75 -34.46 22.68
CA TRP A 236 9.19 -34.75 22.76
C TRP A 236 9.72 -34.73 24.18
N SER A 237 9.36 -33.70 24.96
CA SER A 237 9.72 -33.60 26.38
C SER A 237 9.22 -34.81 27.18
N ARG A 238 7.95 -35.22 26.98
CA ARG A 238 7.41 -36.43 27.64
C ARG A 238 8.09 -37.72 27.21
N MET A 239 8.43 -37.88 25.92
CA MET A 239 9.14 -39.06 25.45
C MET A 239 10.54 -39.16 26.05
N LEU A 240 11.21 -38.02 26.24
CA LEU A 240 12.49 -38.00 26.93
C LEU A 240 12.35 -38.39 28.40
N ASP A 241 11.41 -37.79 29.14
CA ASP A 241 11.14 -38.13 30.54
C ASP A 241 10.92 -39.65 30.70
N LEU A 242 10.18 -40.29 29.77
CA LEU A 242 9.95 -41.74 29.75
C LEU A 242 11.23 -42.55 29.51
N ARG A 243 12.13 -42.08 28.63
CA ARG A 243 13.38 -42.78 28.32
C ARG A 243 14.40 -42.65 29.44
N ASP A 244 14.59 -41.45 29.99
CA ASP A 244 15.60 -41.15 31.01
C ASP A 244 15.23 -41.69 32.40
N LYS A 245 14.03 -42.26 32.56
CA LYS A 245 13.45 -42.69 33.85
C LYS A 245 13.43 -41.56 34.90
N GLU A 246 13.48 -40.32 34.46
CA GLU A 246 13.30 -39.15 35.32
C GLU A 246 11.88 -39.17 35.91
N THR A 247 11.71 -38.48 37.04
CA THR A 247 10.39 -38.42 37.68
C THR A 247 9.35 -37.84 36.72
N GLU A 248 8.23 -38.54 36.52
CA GLU A 248 7.18 -38.10 35.60
C GLU A 248 6.80 -36.63 35.84
N GLY A 249 6.81 -35.83 34.78
CA GLY A 249 6.50 -34.41 34.84
C GLY A 249 7.60 -33.52 35.43
N HIS A 250 8.83 -34.02 35.59
CA HIS A 250 10.01 -33.21 35.94
C HIS A 250 10.13 -31.98 35.03
N SER A 251 10.19 -32.20 33.72
CA SER A 251 10.32 -31.15 32.72
C SER A 251 9.20 -30.09 32.81
N ARG A 252 7.97 -30.53 33.12
CA ARG A 252 6.83 -29.62 33.32
C ARG A 252 6.97 -28.77 34.60
N ARG A 253 7.41 -29.36 35.71
CA ARG A 253 7.62 -28.63 36.98
C ARG A 253 8.74 -27.59 36.86
N VAL A 254 9.86 -27.97 36.23
CA VAL A 254 10.97 -27.04 35.95
C VAL A 254 10.49 -25.89 35.07
N THR A 255 9.77 -26.19 33.99
CA THR A 255 9.22 -25.16 33.08
C THR A 255 8.32 -24.16 33.82
N GLU A 256 7.40 -24.64 34.66
CA GLU A 256 6.49 -23.77 35.42
C GLU A 256 7.26 -22.83 36.37
N LEU A 257 8.27 -23.34 37.07
CA LEU A 257 9.11 -22.52 37.94
C LEU A 257 9.92 -21.48 37.15
N THR A 258 10.50 -21.89 36.02
CA THR A 258 11.25 -21.01 35.12
C THR A 258 10.36 -19.87 34.60
N LEU A 259 9.11 -20.16 34.22
CA LEU A 259 8.19 -19.14 33.73
C LEU A 259 7.77 -18.15 34.80
N ARG A 260 7.49 -18.61 36.03
CA ARG A 260 7.20 -17.72 37.17
C ARG A 260 8.37 -16.79 37.47
N LEU A 261 9.59 -17.33 37.41
CA LEU A 261 10.81 -16.54 37.61
C LEU A 261 10.96 -15.49 36.49
N ALA A 262 10.84 -15.90 35.23
CA ALA A 262 10.94 -14.99 34.08
C ALA A 262 9.87 -13.88 34.11
N GLN A 263 8.64 -14.21 34.49
CA GLN A 263 7.59 -13.20 34.71
C GLN A 263 7.98 -12.19 35.79
N GLY A 264 8.56 -12.65 36.91
CA GLY A 264 9.07 -11.78 37.97
C GLY A 264 10.18 -10.82 37.53
N PHE A 265 10.94 -11.20 36.49
CA PHE A 265 11.98 -10.36 35.88
C PHE A 265 11.49 -9.46 34.74
N GLY A 266 10.21 -9.53 34.36
CA GLY A 266 9.61 -8.62 33.39
C GLY A 266 9.82 -8.98 31.91
N PHE A 267 10.08 -10.25 31.59
CA PHE A 267 10.12 -10.71 30.20
C PHE A 267 8.76 -10.55 29.50
N SER A 268 8.78 -10.20 28.22
CA SER A 268 7.58 -10.01 27.39
C SER A 268 6.86 -11.34 27.11
N ALA A 269 5.59 -11.26 26.70
CA ALA A 269 4.81 -12.45 26.35
C ALA A 269 5.45 -13.27 25.21
N GLU A 270 6.09 -12.61 24.25
CA GLU A 270 6.81 -13.26 23.15
C GLU A 270 8.05 -14.00 23.65
N GLU A 271 8.85 -13.38 24.53
CA GLU A 271 10.04 -14.00 25.12
C GLU A 271 9.67 -15.20 26.01
N LEU A 272 8.59 -15.09 26.79
CA LEU A 272 8.10 -16.17 27.65
C LEU A 272 7.76 -17.44 26.87
N VAL A 273 7.26 -17.31 25.63
CA VAL A 273 6.99 -18.46 24.75
C VAL A 273 8.30 -19.21 24.43
N HIS A 274 9.38 -18.49 24.14
CA HIS A 274 10.67 -19.10 23.84
C HIS A 274 11.35 -19.68 25.08
N ILE A 275 11.25 -18.99 26.23
CA ILE A 275 11.72 -19.51 27.52
C ILE A 275 10.99 -20.80 27.88
N ARG A 276 9.66 -20.87 27.69
CA ARG A 276 8.87 -22.08 27.91
C ARG A 276 9.39 -23.25 27.07
N ARG A 277 9.59 -23.03 25.78
CA ARG A 277 10.07 -24.06 24.84
C ARG A 277 11.48 -24.52 25.21
N GLY A 278 12.36 -23.60 25.56
CA GLY A 278 13.74 -23.91 25.97
C GLY A 278 13.77 -24.71 27.27
N ALA A 279 12.94 -24.36 28.26
CA ALA A 279 12.83 -25.10 29.51
C ALA A 279 12.23 -26.51 29.31
N LEU A 280 11.22 -26.67 28.46
CA LEU A 280 10.67 -28.00 28.13
C LEU A 280 11.69 -28.92 27.44
N LEU A 281 12.60 -28.33 26.66
CA LEU A 281 13.59 -29.04 25.87
C LEU A 281 14.99 -29.03 26.49
N HIS A 282 15.16 -28.58 27.74
CA HIS A 282 16.49 -28.35 28.31
C HIS A 282 17.39 -29.60 28.23
N ASP A 283 16.80 -30.76 28.49
CA ASP A 283 17.47 -32.06 28.48
C ASP A 283 17.37 -32.82 27.15
N ILE A 284 16.77 -32.28 26.08
CA ILE A 284 16.46 -33.03 24.84
C ILE A 284 17.69 -33.70 24.21
N GLY A 285 18.87 -33.12 24.40
CA GLY A 285 20.11 -33.69 23.89
C GLY A 285 20.53 -34.99 24.55
N LYS A 286 19.92 -35.40 25.68
CA LYS A 286 20.10 -36.75 26.25
C LYS A 286 19.66 -37.84 25.26
N MET A 287 18.87 -37.50 24.23
CA MET A 287 18.63 -38.35 23.06
C MET A 287 19.90 -38.83 22.36
N GLY A 288 20.99 -38.05 22.41
CA GLY A 288 22.30 -38.42 21.87
C GLY A 288 23.19 -39.24 22.82
N VAL A 289 22.79 -39.42 24.08
CA VAL A 289 23.58 -40.17 25.08
C VAL A 289 23.25 -41.68 24.98
N PRO A 290 24.25 -42.57 24.89
CA PRO A 290 24.02 -44.02 24.83
C PRO A 290 23.31 -44.58 26.07
N ASP A 291 22.40 -45.54 25.87
CA ASP A 291 21.60 -46.15 26.96
C ASP A 291 22.46 -46.75 28.08
N ARG A 292 23.63 -47.35 27.75
CA ARG A 292 24.55 -47.91 28.75
C ARG A 292 25.11 -46.87 29.73
N ILE A 293 25.07 -45.58 29.35
CA ILE A 293 25.51 -44.44 30.17
C ILE A 293 24.28 -43.81 30.82
N LEU A 294 23.24 -43.52 30.02
CA LEU A 294 22.02 -42.86 30.49
C LEU A 294 21.29 -43.67 31.56
N LEU A 295 21.18 -45.00 31.38
CA LEU A 295 20.41 -45.91 32.24
C LEU A 295 21.29 -46.70 33.21
N LYS A 296 22.54 -46.28 33.44
CA LYS A 296 23.48 -47.01 34.28
C LYS A 296 23.03 -47.00 35.75
N ASP A 297 22.85 -48.18 36.34
CA ASP A 297 22.58 -48.33 37.76
C ASP A 297 23.88 -48.16 38.57
N GLY A 298 24.19 -46.93 38.97
CA GLY A 298 25.38 -46.59 39.79
C GLY A 298 26.15 -45.37 39.29
N PRO A 299 27.28 -45.01 39.92
CA PRO A 299 28.05 -43.83 39.51
C PRO A 299 28.66 -44.00 38.11
N LEU A 300 28.67 -42.89 37.35
CA LEU A 300 29.37 -42.79 36.08
C LEU A 300 30.88 -42.63 36.31
N ALA A 301 31.69 -43.31 35.49
CA ALA A 301 33.13 -43.07 35.38
C ALA A 301 33.40 -41.71 34.71
N GLU A 302 34.63 -41.20 34.78
CA GLU A 302 34.94 -39.87 34.22
C GLU A 302 34.74 -39.83 32.70
N GLU A 303 35.05 -40.90 31.99
CA GLU A 303 34.85 -41.01 30.54
C GLU A 303 33.35 -41.05 30.18
N GLU A 304 32.52 -41.62 31.05
CA GLU A 304 31.07 -41.66 30.88
C GLU A 304 30.46 -40.28 31.18
N TRP A 305 30.97 -39.59 32.19
CA TRP A 305 30.62 -38.19 32.49
C TRP A 305 30.96 -37.25 31.34
N ALA A 306 32.10 -37.45 30.68
CA ALA A 306 32.48 -36.66 29.51
C ALA A 306 31.43 -36.77 28.40
N ILE A 307 30.84 -37.96 28.19
CA ILE A 307 29.75 -38.16 27.22
C ILE A 307 28.43 -37.58 27.72
N MET A 308 28.08 -37.77 29.00
CA MET A 308 26.86 -37.23 29.59
C MET A 308 26.81 -35.69 29.50
N ARG A 309 27.95 -35.02 29.72
CA ARG A 309 28.08 -33.55 29.63
C ARG A 309 27.95 -33.00 28.19
N MET A 310 27.89 -33.85 27.17
CA MET A 310 27.67 -33.41 25.79
C MET A 310 26.21 -33.17 25.45
N HIS A 311 25.25 -33.54 26.30
CA HIS A 311 23.83 -33.37 25.97
C HIS A 311 23.40 -31.91 25.69
N PRO A 312 23.98 -30.85 26.29
CA PRO A 312 23.65 -29.48 25.88
C PRO A 312 24.10 -29.18 24.44
N VAL A 313 25.27 -29.69 24.05
CA VAL A 313 25.81 -29.58 22.68
C VAL A 313 24.95 -30.36 21.69
N TYR A 314 24.49 -31.56 22.06
CA TYR A 314 23.56 -32.34 21.25
C TYR A 314 22.22 -31.62 21.09
N ALA A 315 21.68 -31.05 22.16
CA ALA A 315 20.45 -30.25 22.10
C ALA A 315 20.60 -29.07 21.13
N TYR A 316 21.69 -28.30 21.23
CA TYR A 316 21.97 -27.22 20.31
C TYR A 316 22.04 -27.71 18.85
N THR A 317 22.80 -28.77 18.60
CA THR A 317 22.99 -29.33 17.25
C THR A 317 21.68 -29.84 16.64
N MET A 318 20.80 -30.44 17.46
CA MET A 318 19.49 -30.94 17.02
C MET A 318 18.49 -29.81 16.76
N LEU A 319 18.52 -28.74 17.56
CA LEU A 319 17.50 -27.70 17.55
C LEU A 319 17.85 -26.49 16.66
N GLU A 320 19.13 -26.18 16.46
CA GLU A 320 19.58 -25.01 15.65
C GLU A 320 19.01 -24.98 14.22
N PRO A 321 18.90 -26.12 13.49
CA PRO A 321 18.34 -26.12 12.14
C PRO A 321 16.85 -25.75 12.10
N ILE A 322 16.13 -25.87 13.22
CA ILE A 322 14.71 -25.58 13.32
C ILE A 322 14.54 -24.09 13.64
N GLY A 323 14.31 -23.27 12.61
CA GLY A 323 14.20 -21.82 12.74
C GLY A 323 13.23 -21.34 13.83
N TYR A 324 12.14 -22.05 14.05
CA TYR A 324 11.13 -21.79 15.08
C TYR A 324 11.65 -21.92 16.53
N LEU A 325 12.70 -22.73 16.74
CA LEU A 325 13.28 -23.03 18.06
C LEU A 325 14.58 -22.27 18.34
N ARG A 326 15.17 -21.59 17.36
CA ARG A 326 16.40 -20.81 17.55
C ARG A 326 16.36 -19.84 18.73
N PRO A 327 15.28 -19.06 18.96
CA PRO A 327 15.23 -18.15 20.10
C PRO A 327 15.18 -18.87 21.46
N ALA A 328 14.90 -20.17 21.50
CA ALA A 328 14.82 -20.98 22.71
C ALA A 328 16.13 -21.69 23.07
N LEU A 329 17.16 -21.63 22.22
CA LEU A 329 18.39 -22.44 22.34
C LEU A 329 19.25 -22.15 23.56
N ALA A 330 19.16 -20.93 24.11
CA ALA A 330 19.99 -20.53 25.25
C ALA A 330 19.81 -21.47 26.45
N ILE A 331 18.58 -21.92 26.72
CA ILE A 331 18.31 -22.77 27.88
C ILE A 331 18.88 -24.19 27.67
N PRO A 332 18.52 -24.96 26.62
CA PRO A 332 19.09 -26.29 26.43
C PRO A 332 20.61 -26.29 26.32
N TYR A 333 21.22 -25.25 25.76
CA TYR A 333 22.67 -25.19 25.60
C TYR A 333 23.43 -24.77 26.87
N CYS A 334 22.88 -23.88 27.70
CA CYS A 334 23.61 -23.28 28.82
C CYS A 334 23.08 -23.65 30.21
N HIS A 335 22.09 -24.52 30.35
CA HIS A 335 21.46 -24.79 31.66
C HIS A 335 22.37 -25.46 32.71
N HIS A 336 23.56 -25.94 32.31
CA HIS A 336 24.58 -26.46 33.22
C HIS A 336 25.74 -25.48 33.51
N GLU A 337 25.74 -24.31 32.87
CA GLU A 337 26.72 -23.26 33.14
C GLU A 337 26.56 -22.75 34.57
N LYS A 338 27.69 -22.32 35.15
CA LYS A 338 27.70 -21.71 36.48
C LYS A 338 28.08 -20.24 36.39
N TRP A 339 27.63 -19.48 37.39
CA TRP A 339 27.87 -18.04 37.43
C TRP A 339 29.36 -17.67 37.55
N ASP A 340 30.17 -18.55 38.14
CA ASP A 340 31.60 -18.38 38.38
C ASP A 340 32.50 -18.72 37.17
N GLY A 341 31.90 -19.14 36.04
CA GLY A 341 32.62 -19.67 34.88
C GLY A 341 33.07 -21.11 35.06
#